data_AF-W2EJA9-F1
#
_entry.id   AF-W2EJA9-F1
#
_cell.length_a   1.000
_cell.length_b   1.000
_cell.length_c   1.000
_cell.angle_alpha   90.00
_cell.angle_beta   90.00
_cell.angle_gamma   90.00
#
_symmetry.space_group_name_H-M   'P 1'
#
loop_
_entity.id
_entity.type
_entity.pdbx_description
1 polymer ?
#
loop_
_entity_poly.entity_id
_entity_poly.type
_entity_poly.pdbx_seq_one_letter_code
_entity_poly.pdbx_strand_id
1 'polypeptide(L)'
;MTGAERREQLIQIGRTLFAEKGFDGTSVEEIAASAKVSKPVVYEHFGGKEGIYAVVIDREMQRLLSLVTQALSASHALVKLERAALALLQYIEESSEGFRILVRDSHAASGTGTFASLISDIASQVEDVLADEFKERGYDPKLAPMYAQMLVGMTALTGQWWLDVRRPRREEVAAHLVNLSWNGLTGLNPNPTLTAATRGRILAPTSDVRTARPTERELKELEKARERELKEQEKLRREQEKAREREQREQEKARERELREQEKLRREQEKARERELREQAKLREREERERDRLRAQEARLARTADRLGPDQPEPGAAGGT
;
A
#
# COMPACT_ATOMS: atom_id res chain seq x y z
N MET A 1 -8.06 6.64 20.77
CA MET A 1 -7.25 6.08 19.68
C MET A 1 -6.05 7.00 19.45
N THR A 2 -4.84 6.50 19.59
CA THR A 2 -3.61 7.25 19.38
C THR A 2 -3.38 7.53 17.89
N GLY A 3 -2.50 8.48 17.55
CA GLY A 3 -2.10 8.71 16.15
C GLY A 3 -1.47 7.48 15.50
N ALA A 4 -0.75 6.66 16.27
CA ALA A 4 -0.16 5.41 15.79
C ALA A 4 -1.24 4.34 15.48
N GLU A 5 -2.21 4.16 16.38
CA GLU A 5 -3.36 3.29 16.15
C GLU A 5 -4.16 3.73 14.91
N ARG A 6 -4.28 5.05 14.69
CA ARG A 6 -4.93 5.60 13.48
C ARG A 6 -4.17 5.28 12.22
N ARG A 7 -2.86 5.49 12.25
CA ARG A 7 -1.99 5.16 11.13
C ARG A 7 -2.11 3.68 10.76
N GLU A 8 -2.12 2.79 11.76
CA GLU A 8 -2.26 1.35 11.53
C GLU A 8 -3.63 0.98 10.97
N GLN A 9 -4.71 1.58 11.49
CA GLN A 9 -6.06 1.36 10.97
C GLN A 9 -6.16 1.74 9.48
N LEU A 10 -5.59 2.88 9.08
CA LEU A 10 -5.58 3.33 7.70
C LEU A 10 -4.78 2.40 6.77
N ILE A 11 -3.67 1.84 7.25
CA ILE A 11 -2.89 0.85 6.49
C ILE A 11 -3.69 -0.43 6.29
N GLN A 12 -4.34 -0.93 7.35
CA GLN A 12 -5.13 -2.16 7.29
C GLN A 12 -6.32 -2.01 6.33
N ILE A 13 -7.03 -0.88 6.39
CA ILE A 13 -8.16 -0.58 5.50
C ILE A 13 -7.69 -0.38 4.07
N GLY A 14 -6.59 0.36 3.88
CA GLY A 14 -5.96 0.54 2.58
C GLY A 14 -5.61 -0.80 1.95
N ARG A 15 -4.97 -1.70 2.71
CA ARG A 15 -4.62 -3.05 2.25
C ARG A 15 -5.84 -3.80 1.71
N THR A 16 -6.93 -3.87 2.48
CA THR A 16 -8.14 -4.57 2.02
C THR A 16 -8.68 -3.96 0.72
N LEU A 17 -8.83 -2.63 0.67
CA LEU A 17 -9.36 -1.94 -0.52
C LEU A 17 -8.46 -2.13 -1.76
N PHE A 18 -7.13 -2.03 -1.59
CA PHE A 18 -6.18 -2.24 -2.67
C PHE A 18 -6.18 -3.69 -3.16
N ALA A 19 -6.35 -4.68 -2.27
CA ALA A 19 -6.44 -6.09 -2.65
C ALA A 19 -7.69 -6.38 -3.49
N GLU A 20 -8.82 -5.76 -3.12
CA GLU A 20 -10.10 -5.94 -3.82
C GLU A 20 -10.14 -5.20 -5.15
N LYS A 21 -9.81 -3.90 -5.14
CA LYS A 21 -10.07 -3.00 -6.28
C LYS A 21 -8.83 -2.66 -7.09
N GLY A 22 -7.64 -2.90 -6.53
CA GLY A 22 -6.38 -2.44 -7.10
C GLY A 22 -6.12 -0.97 -6.74
N PHE A 23 -4.93 -0.49 -7.10
CA PHE A 23 -4.49 0.87 -6.81
C PHE A 23 -5.38 1.94 -7.49
N ASP A 24 -5.65 1.78 -8.79
CA ASP A 24 -6.45 2.75 -9.55
C ASP A 24 -7.92 2.76 -9.12
N GLY A 25 -8.46 1.58 -8.78
CA GLY A 25 -9.84 1.41 -8.34
C GLY A 25 -10.13 1.88 -6.92
N THR A 26 -9.10 2.30 -6.16
CA THR A 26 -9.23 2.76 -4.77
C THR A 26 -9.06 4.28 -4.69
N SER A 27 -9.88 4.96 -3.89
CA SER A 27 -9.82 6.41 -3.67
C SER A 27 -9.55 6.78 -2.20
N VAL A 28 -9.01 7.98 -1.97
CA VAL A 28 -8.77 8.50 -0.60
C VAL A 28 -10.08 8.70 0.14
N GLU A 29 -11.13 9.10 -0.57
CA GLU A 29 -12.51 9.22 -0.09
C GLU A 29 -12.99 7.92 0.54
N GLU A 30 -12.80 6.82 -0.16
CA GLU A 30 -13.26 5.50 0.25
C GLU A 30 -12.47 4.98 1.46
N ILE A 31 -11.15 5.18 1.46
CA ILE A 31 -10.29 4.84 2.61
C ILE A 31 -10.73 5.63 3.84
N ALA A 32 -10.93 6.95 3.70
CA ALA A 32 -11.34 7.82 4.81
C ALA A 32 -12.72 7.44 5.35
N ALA A 33 -13.68 7.19 4.45
CA ALA A 33 -15.03 6.75 4.82
C ALA A 33 -15.02 5.42 5.56
N SER A 34 -14.27 4.44 5.06
CA SER A 34 -14.12 3.12 5.67
C SER A 34 -13.45 3.19 7.06
N ALA A 35 -12.48 4.09 7.21
CA ALA A 35 -11.79 4.34 8.47
C ALA A 35 -12.57 5.25 9.45
N LYS A 36 -13.73 5.78 9.02
CA LYS A 36 -14.53 6.74 9.78
C LYS A 36 -13.73 7.97 10.19
N VAL A 37 -12.94 8.51 9.25
CA VAL A 37 -12.17 9.75 9.40
C VAL A 37 -12.45 10.71 8.26
N SER A 38 -12.04 11.96 8.43
CA SER A 38 -12.09 12.95 7.35
C SER A 38 -10.91 12.76 6.39
N LYS A 39 -11.06 13.15 5.11
CA LYS A 39 -9.97 13.08 4.13
C LYS A 39 -8.67 13.77 4.59
N PRO A 40 -8.70 14.96 5.24
CA PRO A 40 -7.48 15.61 5.73
C PRO A 40 -6.62 14.71 6.64
N VAL A 41 -7.23 13.81 7.43
CA VAL A 41 -6.50 12.87 8.29
C VAL A 41 -5.67 11.88 7.46
N VAL A 42 -6.21 11.41 6.32
CA VAL A 42 -5.48 10.52 5.42
C VAL A 42 -4.28 11.24 4.79
N TYR A 43 -4.49 12.47 4.32
CA TYR A 43 -3.42 13.31 3.77
C TYR A 43 -2.36 13.68 4.81
N GLU A 44 -2.75 13.94 6.06
CA GLU A 44 -1.82 14.22 7.16
C GLU A 44 -0.89 13.04 7.44
N HIS A 45 -1.43 11.81 7.48
CA HIS A 45 -0.64 10.62 7.81
C HIS A 45 0.20 10.08 6.65
N PHE A 46 -0.27 10.20 5.41
CA PHE A 46 0.32 9.50 4.26
C PHE A 46 0.47 10.34 2.99
N GLY A 47 -0.03 11.58 2.96
CA GLY A 47 0.02 12.42 1.76
C GLY A 47 -0.90 11.97 0.61
N GLY A 48 -1.72 10.94 0.81
CA GLY A 48 -2.63 10.40 -0.21
C GLY A 48 -2.72 8.87 -0.17
N LYS A 49 -3.36 8.29 -1.20
CA LYS A 49 -3.47 6.83 -1.33
C LYS A 49 -2.14 6.20 -1.73
N GLU A 50 -1.31 6.94 -2.46
CA GLU A 50 0.04 6.58 -2.90
C GLU A 50 0.93 6.25 -1.70
N GLY A 51 0.89 7.08 -0.66
CA GLY A 51 1.70 6.87 0.55
C GLY A 51 1.20 5.69 1.37
N ILE A 52 -0.12 5.46 1.46
CA ILE A 52 -0.65 4.25 2.10
C ILE A 52 -0.21 3.02 1.31
N TYR A 53 -0.36 3.06 -0.01
CA TYR A 53 -0.01 1.97 -0.91
C TYR A 53 1.47 1.59 -0.79
N ALA A 54 2.36 2.59 -0.83
CA ALA A 54 3.79 2.40 -0.65
C ALA A 54 4.12 1.70 0.69
N VAL A 55 3.48 2.11 1.78
CA VAL A 55 3.68 1.49 3.10
C VAL A 55 3.15 0.07 3.14
N VAL A 56 2.02 -0.22 2.49
CA VAL A 56 1.49 -1.59 2.38
C VAL A 56 2.46 -2.47 1.59
N ILE A 57 2.88 -2.06 0.40
CA ILE A 57 3.83 -2.80 -0.43
C ILE A 57 5.13 -3.07 0.32
N ASP A 58 5.74 -2.05 0.91
CA ASP A 58 7.01 -2.17 1.63
C ASP A 58 6.89 -3.20 2.77
N ARG A 59 5.81 -3.16 3.56
CA ARG A 59 5.57 -4.14 4.64
C ARG A 59 5.41 -5.56 4.11
N GLU A 60 4.64 -5.75 3.06
CA GLU A 60 4.40 -7.09 2.49
C GLU A 60 5.66 -7.64 1.81
N MET A 61 6.44 -6.80 1.12
CA MET A 61 7.75 -7.16 0.57
C MET A 61 8.73 -7.57 1.66
N GLN A 62 8.89 -6.74 2.70
CA GLN A 62 9.79 -7.04 3.82
C GLN A 62 9.39 -8.33 4.55
N ARG A 63 8.09 -8.55 4.74
CA ARG A 63 7.58 -9.78 5.36
C ARG A 63 7.93 -11.00 4.53
N LEU A 64 7.64 -10.99 3.22
CA LEU A 64 7.92 -12.13 2.35
C LEU A 64 9.43 -12.38 2.22
N LEU A 65 10.23 -11.32 2.07
CA LEU A 65 11.68 -11.43 2.02
C LEU A 65 12.24 -12.05 3.31
N SER A 66 11.78 -11.57 4.47
CA SER A 66 12.20 -12.09 5.78
C SER A 66 11.88 -13.57 5.95
N LEU A 67 10.69 -14.02 5.53
CA LEU A 67 10.29 -15.42 5.56
C LEU A 67 11.22 -16.31 4.71
N VAL A 68 11.56 -15.85 3.50
CA VAL A 68 12.47 -16.58 2.61
C VAL A 68 13.89 -16.62 3.19
N THR A 69 14.42 -15.47 3.64
CA THR A 69 15.75 -15.40 4.26
C THR A 69 15.84 -16.33 5.47
N GLN A 70 14.80 -16.37 6.31
CA GLN A 70 14.75 -17.29 7.45
C GLN A 70 14.72 -18.76 6.99
N ALA A 71 13.94 -19.09 5.96
CA ALA A 71 13.90 -20.44 5.41
C ALA A 71 15.26 -20.91 4.87
N LEU A 72 15.97 -20.02 4.17
CA LEU A 72 17.29 -20.29 3.58
C LEU A 72 18.42 -20.43 4.62
N SER A 73 18.21 -20.02 5.87
CA SER A 73 19.18 -20.18 6.96
C SER A 73 19.35 -21.62 7.47
N ALA A 74 18.52 -22.57 7.01
CA ALA A 74 18.61 -23.97 7.41
C ALA A 74 19.92 -24.63 6.96
N SER A 75 20.41 -25.63 7.70
CA SER A 75 21.71 -26.24 7.41
C SER A 75 21.76 -27.10 6.15
N HIS A 76 20.66 -27.75 5.78
CA HIS A 76 20.62 -28.70 4.65
C HIS A 76 19.77 -28.17 3.48
N ALA A 77 20.25 -28.35 2.24
CA ALA A 77 19.60 -27.84 1.03
C ALA A 77 18.14 -28.31 0.86
N LEU A 78 17.83 -29.58 1.12
CA LEU A 78 16.45 -30.09 1.07
C LEU A 78 15.55 -29.36 2.08
N VAL A 79 16.03 -29.16 3.31
CA VAL A 79 15.29 -28.46 4.37
C VAL A 79 15.09 -26.99 4.02
N LYS A 80 16.05 -26.34 3.36
CA LYS A 80 15.89 -24.97 2.83
C LYS A 80 14.72 -24.91 1.84
N LEU A 81 14.66 -25.85 0.89
CA LEU A 81 13.57 -25.94 -0.10
C LEU A 81 12.20 -26.18 0.57
N GLU A 82 12.12 -27.14 1.49
CA GLU A 82 10.90 -27.45 2.24
C GLU A 82 10.38 -26.23 3.00
N ARG A 83 11.27 -25.56 3.75
CA ARG A 83 10.91 -24.37 4.52
C ARG A 83 10.51 -23.21 3.61
N ALA A 84 11.20 -22.99 2.50
CA ALA A 84 10.89 -21.89 1.60
C ALA A 84 9.52 -22.07 0.93
N ALA A 85 9.22 -23.28 0.45
CA ALA A 85 7.93 -23.62 -0.15
C ALA A 85 6.79 -23.48 0.87
N LEU A 86 6.94 -24.04 2.07
CA LEU A 86 5.94 -23.93 3.13
C LEU A 86 5.74 -22.48 3.58
N ALA A 87 6.82 -21.71 3.76
CA ALA A 87 6.75 -20.32 4.22
C ALA A 87 6.00 -19.43 3.21
N LEU A 88 6.27 -19.58 1.91
CA LEU A 88 5.52 -18.86 0.88
C LEU A 88 4.04 -19.22 0.93
N LEU A 89 3.71 -20.51 0.89
CA LEU A 89 2.31 -20.93 0.85
C LEU A 89 1.56 -20.58 2.15
N GLN A 90 2.23 -20.63 3.31
CA GLN A 90 1.68 -20.16 4.58
C GLN A 90 1.39 -18.66 4.53
N TYR A 91 2.32 -17.85 4.01
CA TYR A 91 2.09 -16.43 3.81
C TYR A 91 0.88 -16.16 2.90
N ILE A 92 0.75 -16.89 1.79
CA ILE A 92 -0.39 -16.76 0.87
C ILE A 92 -1.71 -17.13 1.57
N GLU A 93 -1.71 -18.14 2.43
CA GLU A 93 -2.86 -18.58 3.22
C GLU A 93 -3.28 -17.53 4.27
N GLU A 94 -2.32 -17.04 5.07
CA GLU A 94 -2.58 -16.11 6.18
C GLU A 94 -2.76 -14.65 5.74
N SER A 95 -2.21 -14.28 4.58
CA SER A 95 -2.12 -12.89 4.11
C SER A 95 -2.41 -12.79 2.61
N SER A 96 -3.53 -13.38 2.20
CA SER A 96 -3.99 -13.41 0.80
C SER A 96 -4.14 -12.03 0.17
N GLU A 97 -4.59 -11.05 0.95
CA GLU A 97 -4.71 -9.64 0.50
C GLU A 97 -3.33 -9.08 0.12
N GLY A 98 -2.35 -9.23 1.01
CA GLY A 98 -0.97 -8.75 0.80
C GLY A 98 -0.34 -9.38 -0.43
N PHE A 99 -0.42 -10.71 -0.56
CA PHE A 99 0.12 -11.40 -1.72
C PHE A 99 -0.59 -10.99 -3.04
N ARG A 100 -1.91 -10.80 -3.02
CA ARG A 100 -2.66 -10.34 -4.20
C ARG A 100 -2.22 -8.94 -4.64
N ILE A 101 -1.98 -8.03 -3.69
CA ILE A 101 -1.48 -6.69 -3.97
C ILE A 101 -0.10 -6.77 -4.64
N LEU A 102 0.81 -7.57 -4.07
CA LEU A 102 2.16 -7.75 -4.63
C LEU A 102 2.08 -8.26 -6.09
N VAL A 103 1.35 -9.34 -6.35
CA VAL A 103 1.27 -9.95 -7.69
C VAL A 103 0.64 -9.02 -8.72
N ARG A 104 -0.38 -8.23 -8.34
CA ARG A 104 -1.16 -7.39 -9.26
C ARG A 104 -0.35 -6.21 -9.81
N ASP A 105 0.60 -5.69 -9.05
CA ASP A 105 1.29 -4.42 -9.35
C ASP A 105 2.64 -4.58 -10.08
N SER A 106 2.73 -5.59 -10.96
CA SER A 106 3.88 -5.77 -11.85
C SER A 106 4.01 -4.67 -12.93
N HIS A 107 3.08 -3.70 -12.99
CA HIS A 107 3.11 -2.55 -13.90
C HIS A 107 3.09 -1.23 -13.10
N ALA A 108 4.30 -0.73 -12.85
CA ALA A 108 4.60 0.42 -12.01
C ALA A 108 3.95 1.74 -12.47
N ALA A 109 3.13 2.34 -11.60
CA ALA A 109 2.87 3.78 -11.58
C ALA A 109 3.56 4.50 -10.42
N SER A 110 4.12 3.77 -9.47
CA SER A 110 4.72 4.31 -8.24
C SER A 110 6.15 3.81 -8.16
N GLY A 111 7.15 4.70 -8.07
CA GLY A 111 8.58 4.38 -8.01
C GLY A 111 9.05 3.61 -6.75
N THR A 112 8.18 2.82 -6.14
CA THR A 112 8.42 1.88 -5.04
C THR A 112 8.61 0.47 -5.60
N GLY A 113 9.39 -0.38 -4.91
CA GLY A 113 9.76 -1.72 -5.37
C GLY A 113 8.59 -2.52 -5.97
N THR A 114 8.86 -3.21 -7.07
CA THR A 114 7.86 -4.01 -7.79
C THR A 114 7.94 -5.47 -7.31
N PHE A 115 6.88 -6.24 -7.53
CA PHE A 115 6.96 -7.69 -7.30
C PHE A 115 8.07 -8.36 -8.12
N ALA A 116 8.35 -7.86 -9.33
CA ALA A 116 9.47 -8.32 -10.14
C ALA A 116 10.84 -8.07 -9.47
N SER A 117 11.03 -6.92 -8.81
CA SER A 117 12.26 -6.68 -8.04
C SER A 117 12.33 -7.57 -6.81
N LEU A 118 11.21 -7.80 -6.09
CA LEU A 118 11.19 -8.73 -4.96
C LEU A 118 11.59 -10.15 -5.38
N ILE A 119 11.03 -10.63 -6.49
CA ILE A 119 11.38 -11.94 -7.07
C ILE A 119 12.85 -11.99 -7.46
N SER A 120 13.39 -10.90 -8.01
CA SER A 120 14.82 -10.80 -8.36
C SER A 120 15.70 -10.85 -7.11
N ASP A 121 15.35 -10.13 -6.04
CA ASP A 121 16.09 -10.14 -4.78
C ASP A 121 16.09 -11.53 -4.12
N ILE A 122 14.93 -12.21 -4.15
CA ILE A 122 14.80 -13.59 -3.68
C ILE A 122 15.64 -14.53 -4.56
N ALA A 123 15.62 -14.36 -5.88
CA ALA A 123 16.43 -15.15 -6.80
C ALA A 123 17.93 -14.98 -6.53
N SER A 124 18.40 -13.76 -6.23
CA SER A 124 19.79 -13.52 -5.83
C SER A 124 20.16 -14.27 -4.54
N GLN A 125 19.30 -14.29 -3.51
CA GLN A 125 19.57 -15.07 -2.29
C GLN A 125 19.62 -16.58 -2.56
N VAL A 126 18.79 -17.08 -3.48
CA VAL A 126 18.80 -18.49 -3.88
C VAL A 126 20.02 -18.81 -4.75
N GLU A 127 20.46 -17.87 -5.59
CA GLU A 127 21.67 -17.98 -6.42
C GLU A 127 22.90 -18.23 -5.55
N ASP A 128 23.11 -17.46 -4.49
CA ASP A 128 24.25 -17.64 -3.59
C ASP A 128 24.31 -19.06 -3.03
N VAL A 129 23.16 -19.59 -2.58
CA VAL A 129 23.04 -20.95 -2.06
C VAL A 129 23.32 -22.00 -3.14
N LEU A 130 22.81 -21.80 -4.35
CA LEU A 130 23.02 -22.73 -5.46
C LEU A 130 24.45 -22.70 -5.99
N ALA A 131 25.10 -21.55 -6.01
CA ALA A 131 26.46 -21.40 -6.49
C ALA A 131 27.43 -22.20 -5.61
N ASP A 132 27.25 -22.15 -4.29
CA ASP A 132 28.02 -22.96 -3.34
C ASP A 132 27.79 -24.47 -3.56
N GLU A 133 26.53 -24.89 -3.65
CA GLU A 133 26.18 -26.31 -3.88
C GLU A 133 26.69 -26.82 -5.24
N PHE A 134 26.63 -25.99 -6.28
CA PHE A 134 27.12 -26.33 -7.62
C PHE A 134 28.62 -26.55 -7.59
N LYS A 135 29.35 -25.66 -6.93
CA LYS A 135 30.80 -25.77 -6.76
C LYS A 135 31.17 -27.06 -6.02
N GLU A 136 30.48 -27.39 -4.94
CA GLU A 136 30.74 -28.60 -4.15
C GLU A 136 30.46 -29.89 -4.94
N ARG A 137 29.47 -29.87 -5.84
CA ARG A 137 29.07 -31.03 -6.66
C ARG A 137 29.74 -31.08 -8.03
N GLY A 138 30.60 -30.13 -8.38
CA GLY A 138 31.32 -30.09 -9.65
C GLY A 138 30.49 -29.59 -10.85
N TYR A 139 29.39 -28.88 -10.62
CA TYR A 139 28.66 -28.13 -11.64
C TYR A 139 29.26 -26.73 -11.85
N ASP A 140 28.99 -26.08 -12.99
CA ASP A 140 29.44 -24.71 -13.25
C ASP A 140 28.61 -23.70 -12.42
N PRO A 141 29.21 -23.01 -11.43
CA PRO A 141 28.49 -22.05 -10.58
C PRO A 141 27.93 -20.86 -11.36
N LYS A 142 28.46 -20.56 -12.56
CA LYS A 142 27.94 -19.47 -13.41
C LYS A 142 26.53 -19.73 -13.92
N LEU A 143 26.06 -20.97 -13.84
CA LEU A 143 24.69 -21.34 -14.20
C LEU A 143 23.71 -21.17 -13.03
N ALA A 144 24.19 -21.01 -11.79
CA ALA A 144 23.34 -20.83 -10.61
C ALA A 144 22.28 -19.72 -10.74
N PRO A 145 22.57 -18.52 -11.32
CA PRO A 145 21.56 -17.48 -11.51
C PRO A 145 20.34 -17.97 -12.31
N MET A 146 20.59 -18.74 -13.38
CA MET A 146 19.54 -19.29 -14.24
C MET A 146 18.68 -20.30 -13.48
N TYR A 147 19.30 -21.20 -12.72
CA TYR A 147 18.56 -22.19 -11.93
C TYR A 147 17.79 -21.55 -10.77
N ALA A 148 18.34 -20.51 -10.13
CA ALA A 148 17.65 -19.75 -9.10
C ALA A 148 16.38 -19.11 -9.67
N GLN A 149 16.47 -18.46 -10.84
CA GLN A 149 15.32 -17.90 -11.55
C GLN A 149 14.25 -18.96 -11.86
N MET A 150 14.65 -20.16 -12.31
CA MET A 150 13.71 -21.27 -12.56
C MET A 150 12.98 -21.71 -11.29
N LEU A 151 13.71 -21.91 -10.19
CA LEU A 151 13.12 -22.35 -8.91
C LEU A 151 12.18 -21.30 -8.31
N VAL A 152 12.64 -20.06 -8.26
CA VAL A 152 11.84 -18.95 -7.71
C VAL A 152 10.61 -18.71 -8.58
N GLY A 153 10.77 -18.69 -9.90
CA GLY A 153 9.67 -18.53 -10.84
C GLY A 153 8.62 -19.64 -10.72
N MET A 154 9.05 -20.91 -10.70
CA MET A 154 8.15 -22.05 -10.52
C MET A 154 7.39 -21.96 -9.20
N THR A 155 8.07 -21.60 -8.11
CA THR A 155 7.48 -21.49 -6.78
C THR A 155 6.49 -20.33 -6.67
N ALA A 156 6.87 -19.15 -7.19
CA ALA A 156 6.02 -17.96 -7.18
C ALA A 156 4.77 -18.12 -8.05
N LEU A 157 4.92 -18.64 -9.28
CA LEU A 157 3.79 -18.86 -10.19
C LEU A 157 2.84 -19.96 -9.68
N THR A 158 3.37 -21.02 -9.07
CA THR A 158 2.54 -22.04 -8.42
C THR A 158 1.78 -21.45 -7.22
N GLY A 159 2.44 -20.60 -6.42
CA GLY A 159 1.80 -19.86 -5.34
C GLY A 159 0.68 -18.95 -5.82
N GLN A 160 0.89 -18.24 -6.94
CA GLN A 160 -0.13 -17.42 -7.58
C GLN A 160 -1.33 -18.24 -8.05
N TRP A 161 -1.11 -19.39 -8.70
CA TRP A 161 -2.20 -20.30 -9.05
C TRP A 161 -2.95 -20.82 -7.81
N TRP A 162 -2.21 -21.16 -6.75
CA TRP A 162 -2.79 -21.69 -5.52
C TRP A 162 -3.56 -20.64 -4.69
N LEU A 163 -3.21 -19.35 -4.82
CA LEU A 163 -3.96 -18.23 -4.25
C LEU A 163 -5.44 -18.31 -4.62
N ASP A 164 -5.72 -18.66 -5.87
CA ASP A 164 -7.08 -18.69 -6.41
C ASP A 164 -7.75 -20.07 -6.26
N VAL A 165 -7.01 -21.17 -6.46
CA VAL A 165 -7.58 -22.53 -6.44
C VAL A 165 -7.75 -23.09 -5.01
N ARG A 166 -6.82 -22.78 -4.09
CA ARG A 166 -6.82 -23.25 -2.68
C ARG A 166 -6.90 -24.77 -2.48
N ARG A 167 -6.64 -25.55 -3.53
CA ARG A 167 -6.60 -27.01 -3.51
C ARG A 167 -5.48 -27.51 -4.42
N PRO A 168 -4.72 -28.54 -4.02
CA PRO A 168 -4.80 -29.27 -2.74
C PRO A 168 -4.33 -28.43 -1.54
N ARG A 169 -4.29 -29.00 -0.33
CA ARG A 169 -3.84 -28.28 0.88
C ARG A 169 -2.38 -27.83 0.73
N ARG A 170 -2.00 -26.78 1.46
CA ARG A 170 -0.66 -26.20 1.42
C ARG A 170 0.45 -27.24 1.49
N GLU A 171 0.36 -28.18 2.42
CA GLU A 171 1.41 -29.18 2.67
C GLU A 171 1.61 -30.10 1.46
N GLU A 172 0.53 -30.42 0.76
CA GLU A 172 0.57 -31.25 -0.45
C GLU A 172 1.17 -30.49 -1.63
N VAL A 173 0.80 -29.21 -1.81
CA VAL A 173 1.42 -28.34 -2.82
C VAL A 173 2.91 -28.18 -2.56
N ALA A 174 3.30 -27.93 -1.30
CA ALA A 174 4.69 -27.82 -0.88
C ALA A 174 5.46 -29.11 -1.18
N ALA A 175 4.90 -30.28 -0.83
CA ALA A 175 5.52 -31.57 -1.09
C ALA A 175 5.76 -31.78 -2.60
N HIS A 176 4.81 -31.42 -3.46
CA HIS A 176 4.98 -31.53 -4.91
C HIS A 176 6.03 -30.54 -5.48
N LEU A 177 6.04 -29.29 -4.99
CA LEU A 177 7.07 -28.30 -5.37
C LEU A 177 8.47 -28.77 -4.98
N VAL A 178 8.63 -29.24 -3.74
CA VAL A 178 9.91 -29.75 -3.23
C VAL A 178 10.31 -30.99 -4.00
N ASN A 179 9.40 -31.95 -4.23
CA ASN A 179 9.70 -33.17 -4.96
C ASN A 179 10.19 -32.89 -6.38
N LEU A 180 9.52 -32.00 -7.12
CA LEU A 180 9.94 -31.63 -8.48
C LEU A 180 11.30 -30.92 -8.47
N SER A 181 11.48 -29.95 -7.57
CA SER A 181 12.72 -29.17 -7.45
C SER A 181 13.91 -30.05 -7.06
N TRP A 182 13.73 -30.88 -6.02
CA TRP A 182 14.79 -31.72 -5.49
C TRP A 182 15.23 -32.77 -6.49
N ASN A 183 14.30 -33.56 -7.04
CA ASN A 183 14.65 -34.59 -8.02
C ASN A 183 15.27 -33.99 -9.30
N GLY A 184 14.83 -32.80 -9.72
CA GLY A 184 15.42 -32.07 -10.83
C GLY A 184 16.87 -31.64 -10.57
N LEU A 185 17.12 -31.02 -9.41
CA LEU A 185 18.45 -30.51 -9.04
C LEU A 185 19.45 -31.61 -8.69
N THR A 186 19.01 -32.70 -8.05
CA THR A 186 19.91 -33.81 -7.69
C THR A 186 20.33 -34.65 -8.90
N GLY A 187 19.52 -34.65 -9.96
CA GLY A 187 19.74 -35.45 -11.17
C GLY A 187 20.28 -34.66 -12.37
N LEU A 188 20.89 -33.49 -12.14
CA LEU A 188 21.37 -32.65 -13.24
C LEU A 188 22.46 -33.36 -14.06
N ASN A 189 22.34 -33.28 -15.38
CA ASN A 189 23.46 -33.55 -16.27
C ASN A 189 24.37 -32.33 -16.28
N PRO A 190 25.69 -32.45 -15.99
CA PRO A 190 26.62 -31.31 -16.03
C PRO A 190 26.68 -30.60 -17.38
N ASN A 191 26.43 -31.33 -18.48
CA ASN A 191 26.42 -30.81 -19.84
C ASN A 191 25.11 -31.21 -20.55
N PRO A 192 23.97 -30.61 -20.17
CA PRO A 192 22.70 -30.98 -20.76
C PRO A 192 22.68 -30.54 -22.23
N THR A 193 22.18 -31.42 -23.10
CA THR A 193 22.02 -31.10 -24.52
C THR A 193 20.60 -31.39 -24.96
N LEU A 194 20.04 -30.49 -25.76
CA LEU A 194 18.80 -30.78 -26.48
C LEU A 194 19.05 -31.89 -27.50
N THR A 195 18.06 -32.75 -27.68
CA THR A 195 18.13 -33.85 -28.65
C THR A 195 18.40 -33.32 -30.06
N ALA A 196 19.13 -34.08 -30.88
CA ALA A 196 19.48 -33.69 -32.25
C ALA A 196 18.23 -33.40 -33.11
N ALA A 197 17.16 -34.18 -32.93
CA ALA A 197 15.88 -33.98 -33.60
C ALA A 197 15.24 -32.62 -33.28
N THR A 198 15.37 -32.12 -32.05
CA THR A 198 14.85 -30.81 -31.63
C THR A 198 15.77 -29.67 -32.08
N ARG A 199 17.10 -29.85 -31.99
CA ARG A 199 18.08 -28.87 -32.48
C ARG A 199 17.88 -28.57 -33.97
N GLY A 200 17.69 -29.59 -34.80
CA GLY A 200 17.53 -29.43 -36.25
C GLY A 200 16.22 -28.76 -36.70
N ARG A 201 15.18 -28.72 -35.85
CA ARG A 201 13.88 -28.12 -36.21
C ARG A 201 13.70 -26.68 -35.73
N ILE A 202 14.26 -26.33 -34.58
CA ILE A 202 14.01 -25.04 -33.92
C ILE A 202 15.28 -24.16 -33.89
N LEU A 203 16.45 -24.77 -33.72
CA LEU A 203 17.73 -24.07 -33.57
C LEU A 203 18.62 -24.16 -34.81
N ALA A 204 18.15 -24.80 -35.89
CA ALA A 204 18.83 -24.69 -37.16
C ALA A 204 18.93 -23.19 -37.50
N PRO A 205 20.10 -22.71 -37.97
CA PRO A 205 20.14 -21.39 -38.58
C PRO A 205 19.02 -21.35 -39.62
N THR A 206 18.34 -20.22 -39.72
CA THR A 206 17.35 -19.92 -40.77
C THR A 206 18.03 -19.83 -42.14
N SER A 207 18.88 -20.79 -42.49
CA SER A 207 19.60 -20.88 -43.75
C SER A 207 19.07 -21.99 -44.67
N ASP A 208 18.01 -22.70 -44.27
CA ASP A 208 17.33 -23.67 -45.16
C ASP A 208 15.80 -23.58 -45.10
N VAL A 209 15.25 -22.41 -44.76
CA VAL A 209 14.00 -22.03 -45.41
C VAL A 209 14.43 -21.43 -46.74
N ARG A 210 14.06 -22.10 -47.82
CA ARG A 210 14.14 -21.56 -49.18
C ARG A 210 13.14 -20.38 -49.30
N THR A 211 13.35 -19.31 -48.54
CA THR A 211 12.77 -18.00 -48.84
C THR A 211 13.70 -17.37 -49.87
N ALA A 212 13.13 -16.98 -51.00
CA ALA A 212 13.83 -16.10 -51.92
C ALA A 212 14.38 -14.90 -51.10
N ARG A 213 15.63 -14.49 -51.34
CA ARG A 213 16.12 -13.21 -50.82
C ARG A 213 15.08 -12.16 -51.22
N PRO A 214 14.55 -11.35 -50.26
CA PRO A 214 13.62 -10.29 -50.63
C PRO A 214 14.29 -9.44 -51.69
N THR A 215 13.61 -9.26 -52.80
CA THR A 215 14.05 -8.37 -53.87
C THR A 215 14.28 -6.97 -53.30
N GLU A 216 15.11 -6.16 -53.96
CA GLU A 216 15.40 -4.77 -53.52
C GLU A 216 14.11 -3.94 -53.34
N ARG A 217 13.04 -4.31 -54.04
CA ARG A 217 11.70 -3.74 -53.90
C ARG A 217 11.03 -4.10 -52.57
N GLU A 218 11.12 -5.36 -52.14
CA GLU A 218 10.53 -5.83 -50.88
C GLU A 218 11.28 -5.27 -49.66
N LEU A 219 12.60 -5.09 -49.76
CA LEU A 219 13.40 -4.39 -48.75
C LEU A 219 12.98 -2.92 -48.60
N LYS A 220 12.77 -2.21 -49.72
CA LYS A 220 12.28 -0.82 -49.70
C LYS A 220 10.85 -0.71 -49.16
N GLU A 221 10.01 -1.72 -49.37
CA GLU A 221 8.65 -1.74 -48.80
C GLU A 221 8.67 -2.00 -47.29
N LEU A 222 9.54 -2.89 -46.80
CA LEU A 222 9.74 -3.12 -45.37
C LEU A 222 10.33 -1.90 -44.65
N GLU A 223 11.30 -1.21 -45.26
CA GLU A 223 11.82 0.04 -44.71
C GLU A 223 10.73 1.13 -44.64
N LYS A 224 9.93 1.27 -45.69
CA LYS A 224 8.78 2.21 -45.68
C LYS A 224 7.72 1.82 -44.64
N ALA A 225 7.45 0.53 -44.44
CA ALA A 225 6.53 0.07 -43.42
C ALA A 225 7.06 0.41 -42.02
N ARG A 226 8.35 0.17 -41.78
CA ARG A 226 9.01 0.47 -40.51
C ARG A 226 9.06 1.98 -40.23
N GLU A 227 9.31 2.81 -41.24
CA GLU A 227 9.22 4.27 -41.09
C GLU A 227 7.81 4.75 -40.79
N ARG A 228 6.77 4.11 -41.36
CA ARG A 228 5.37 4.43 -41.06
C ARG A 228 5.02 4.05 -39.63
N GLU A 229 5.41 2.87 -39.17
CA GLU A 229 5.22 2.44 -37.78
C GLU A 229 5.95 3.37 -36.82
N LEU A 230 7.19 3.79 -37.13
CA LEU A 230 7.93 4.73 -36.28
C LEU A 230 7.21 6.07 -36.17
N LYS A 231 6.70 6.60 -37.30
CA LYS A 231 5.92 7.85 -37.33
C LYS A 231 4.59 7.73 -36.58
N GLU A 232 3.95 6.56 -36.65
CA GLU A 232 2.71 6.28 -35.93
C GLU A 232 2.95 6.19 -34.42
N GLN A 233 4.04 5.52 -34.01
CA GLN A 233 4.47 5.47 -32.61
C GLN A 233 4.85 6.86 -32.07
N GLU A 234 5.58 7.67 -32.84
CA GLU A 234 5.89 9.06 -32.44
C GLU A 234 4.64 9.92 -32.32
N LYS A 235 3.67 9.75 -33.23
CA LYS A 235 2.38 10.45 -33.17
C LYS A 235 1.61 10.04 -31.92
N LEU A 236 1.52 8.75 -31.63
CA LEU A 236 0.86 8.22 -30.44
C LEU A 236 1.52 8.75 -29.16
N ARG A 237 2.85 8.79 -29.13
CA ARG A 237 3.61 9.34 -28.00
C ARG A 237 3.30 10.82 -27.76
N ARG A 238 3.25 11.64 -28.83
CA ARG A 238 2.88 13.06 -28.75
C ARG A 238 1.43 13.27 -28.31
N GLU A 239 0.52 12.40 -28.72
CA GLU A 239 -0.89 12.44 -28.28
C GLU A 239 -1.02 12.07 -26.79
N GLN A 240 -0.30 11.06 -26.33
CA GLN A 240 -0.22 10.69 -24.91
C GLN A 240 0.38 11.81 -24.05
N GLU A 241 1.46 12.45 -24.53
CA GLU A 241 2.08 13.58 -23.83
C GLU A 241 1.13 14.78 -23.71
N LYS A 242 0.42 15.13 -24.79
CA LYS A 242 -0.61 16.17 -24.75
C LYS A 242 -1.79 15.82 -23.85
N ALA A 243 -2.18 14.54 -23.78
CA ALA A 243 -3.24 14.08 -22.89
C ALA A 243 -2.82 14.24 -21.42
N ARG A 244 -1.59 13.85 -21.08
CA ARG A 244 -1.01 14.03 -19.74
C ARG A 244 -0.93 15.50 -19.34
N GLU A 245 -0.50 16.39 -20.24
CA GLU A 245 -0.46 17.82 -19.96
C GLU A 245 -1.86 18.42 -19.72
N ARG A 246 -2.87 17.97 -20.47
CA ARG A 246 -4.26 18.41 -20.27
C ARG A 246 -4.79 17.95 -18.91
N GLU A 247 -4.54 16.69 -18.57
CA GLU A 247 -4.94 16.13 -17.28
C GLU A 247 -4.26 16.83 -16.11
N GLN A 248 -2.95 17.12 -16.23
CA GLN A 248 -2.23 17.91 -15.23
C GLN A 248 -2.83 19.31 -15.05
N ARG A 249 -3.16 20.01 -16.14
CA ARG A 249 -3.81 21.33 -16.08
C ARG A 249 -5.21 21.28 -15.47
N GLU A 250 -5.95 20.19 -15.69
CA GLU A 250 -7.26 20.00 -15.06
C GLU A 250 -7.13 19.71 -13.57
N GLN A 251 -6.18 18.87 -13.18
CA GLN A 251 -5.86 18.60 -11.77
C GLN A 251 -5.38 19.86 -11.03
N GLU A 252 -4.54 20.68 -11.66
CA GLU A 252 -4.07 21.94 -11.09
C GLU A 252 -5.24 22.92 -10.88
N LYS A 253 -6.11 23.08 -11.86
CA LYS A 253 -7.34 23.90 -11.73
C LYS A 253 -8.29 23.36 -10.66
N ALA A 254 -8.41 22.04 -10.52
CA ALA A 254 -9.21 21.41 -9.48
C ALA A 254 -8.64 21.72 -8.09
N ARG A 255 -7.32 21.57 -7.91
CA ARG A 255 -6.61 21.92 -6.66
C ARG A 255 -6.78 23.40 -6.30
N GLU A 256 -6.68 24.31 -7.26
CA GLU A 256 -6.91 25.73 -7.01
C GLU A 256 -8.35 26.03 -6.56
N ARG A 257 -9.34 25.35 -7.14
CA ARG A 257 -10.74 25.50 -6.74
C ARG A 257 -10.97 25.00 -5.31
N GLU A 258 -10.43 23.82 -4.98
CA GLU A 258 -10.51 23.27 -3.63
C GLU A 258 -9.83 24.18 -2.60
N LEU A 259 -8.66 24.74 -2.93
CA LEU A 259 -7.96 25.67 -2.03
C LEU A 259 -8.80 26.92 -1.75
N ARG A 260 -9.43 27.51 -2.78
CA ARG A 260 -10.32 28.67 -2.62
C ARG A 260 -11.54 28.34 -1.78
N GLU A 261 -12.10 27.14 -1.92
CA GLU A 261 -13.24 26.70 -1.12
C GLU A 261 -12.85 26.48 0.36
N GLN A 262 -11.68 25.88 0.61
CA GLN A 262 -11.13 25.74 1.96
C GLN A 262 -10.85 27.08 2.63
N GLU A 263 -10.27 28.06 1.91
CA GLU A 263 -10.06 29.40 2.44
C GLU A 263 -11.37 30.11 2.79
N LYS A 264 -12.40 29.95 1.96
CA LYS A 264 -13.73 30.52 2.23
C LYS A 264 -14.33 29.90 3.49
N LEU A 265 -14.29 28.57 3.61
CA LEU A 265 -14.79 27.85 4.80
C LEU A 265 -14.05 28.29 6.06
N ARG A 266 -12.72 28.43 5.99
CA ARG A 266 -11.89 28.90 7.11
C ARG A 266 -12.30 30.30 7.56
N ARG A 267 -12.52 31.24 6.62
CA ARG A 267 -12.99 32.61 6.94
C ARG A 267 -14.37 32.61 7.58
N GLU A 268 -15.26 31.72 7.16
CA GLU A 268 -16.60 31.57 7.76
C GLU A 268 -16.51 31.00 9.19
N GLN A 269 -15.66 30.00 9.43
CA GLN A 269 -15.41 29.45 10.76
C GLN A 269 -14.79 30.49 11.71
N GLU A 270 -13.86 31.30 11.22
CA GLU A 270 -13.24 32.38 12.01
C GLU A 270 -14.28 33.43 12.43
N LYS A 271 -15.12 33.87 11.48
CA LYS A 271 -16.24 34.78 11.78
C LYS A 271 -17.25 34.19 12.76
N ALA A 272 -17.54 32.89 12.67
CA ALA A 272 -18.42 32.20 13.61
C ALA A 272 -17.83 32.19 15.02
N ARG A 273 -16.54 31.85 15.16
CA ARG A 273 -15.82 31.89 16.44
C ARG A 273 -15.80 33.28 17.07
N GLU A 274 -15.55 34.33 16.27
CA GLU A 274 -15.59 35.71 16.76
C GLU A 274 -16.97 36.13 17.27
N ARG A 275 -18.04 35.70 16.58
CA ARG A 275 -19.42 35.96 17.03
C ARG A 275 -19.71 35.27 18.36
N GLU A 276 -19.32 34.01 18.48
CA GLU A 276 -19.50 33.23 19.71
C GLU A 276 -18.74 33.85 20.89
N LEU A 277 -17.49 34.27 20.69
CA LEU A 277 -16.70 34.98 21.69
C LEU A 277 -17.36 36.29 22.14
N ARG A 278 -17.93 37.07 21.19
CA ARG A 278 -18.65 38.31 21.52
C ARG A 278 -19.94 38.04 22.31
N GLU A 279 -20.67 36.97 22.00
CA GLU A 279 -21.86 36.58 22.77
C GLU A 279 -21.50 36.12 24.19
N GLN A 280 -20.45 35.31 24.33
CA GLN A 280 -19.95 34.90 25.64
C GLN A 280 -19.50 36.10 26.49
N ALA A 281 -18.81 37.07 25.89
CA ALA A 281 -18.41 38.30 26.59
C ALA A 281 -19.63 39.11 27.08
N LYS A 282 -20.65 39.28 26.24
CA LYS A 282 -21.91 39.95 26.62
C LYS A 282 -22.64 39.21 27.75
N LEU A 283 -22.64 37.88 27.72
CA LEU A 283 -23.25 37.08 28.78
C LEU A 283 -22.54 37.30 30.12
N ARG A 284 -21.20 37.26 30.12
CA ARG A 284 -20.38 37.53 31.31
C ARG A 284 -20.61 38.92 31.90
N GLU A 285 -20.66 39.96 31.06
CA GLU A 285 -20.97 41.32 31.53
C GLU A 285 -22.37 41.42 32.16
N ARG A 286 -23.36 40.69 31.62
CA ARG A 286 -24.72 40.67 32.15
C ARG A 286 -24.78 39.97 33.52
N GLU A 287 -24.11 38.82 33.64
CA GLU A 287 -23.99 38.07 34.91
C GLU A 287 -23.26 38.89 35.98
N GLU A 288 -22.22 39.63 35.60
CA GLU A 288 -21.46 40.50 36.52
C GLU A 288 -22.34 41.66 37.03
N ARG A 289 -23.07 42.35 36.14
CA ARG A 289 -24.03 43.40 36.53
C ARG A 289 -25.13 42.88 37.44
N GLU A 290 -25.59 41.64 37.23
CA GLU A 290 -26.61 41.02 38.07
C GLU A 290 -26.04 40.67 39.47
N ARG A 291 -24.82 40.12 39.53
CA ARG A 291 -24.11 39.90 40.80
C ARG A 291 -23.91 41.19 41.59
N ASP A 292 -23.52 42.27 40.92
CA ASP A 292 -23.32 43.56 41.59
C ASP A 292 -24.64 44.15 42.11
N ARG A 293 -25.74 43.99 41.38
CA ARG A 293 -27.07 44.39 41.85
C ARG A 293 -27.49 43.61 43.10
N LEU A 294 -27.29 42.29 43.09
CA LEU A 294 -27.61 41.42 44.24
C LEU A 294 -26.78 41.83 45.47
N ARG A 295 -25.47 42.04 45.32
CA ARG A 295 -24.59 42.53 46.39
C ARG A 295 -25.04 43.89 46.94
N ALA A 296 -25.45 44.81 46.07
CA ALA A 296 -25.94 46.12 46.49
C ALA A 296 -27.28 46.02 47.25
N GLN A 297 -28.16 45.09 46.86
CA GLN A 297 -29.43 44.81 47.54
C GLN A 297 -29.20 44.20 48.92
N GLU A 298 -28.31 43.20 49.04
CA GLU A 298 -27.89 42.62 50.32
C GLU A 298 -27.28 43.67 51.26
N ALA A 299 -26.38 44.51 50.75
CA ALA A 299 -25.76 45.59 51.54
C ALA A 299 -26.75 46.68 52.00
N ARG A 300 -27.88 46.85 51.30
CA ARG A 300 -28.99 47.72 51.73
C ARG A 300 -29.82 47.03 52.81
N LEU A 301 -30.16 45.76 52.64
CA LEU A 301 -30.89 44.97 53.63
C LEU A 301 -30.12 44.89 54.95
N ALA A 302 -28.81 44.61 54.91
CA ALA A 302 -27.94 44.58 56.08
C ALA A 302 -27.92 45.93 56.84
N ARG A 303 -27.83 47.06 56.11
CA ARG A 303 -27.89 48.41 56.73
C ARG A 303 -29.26 48.76 57.30
N THR A 304 -30.33 48.17 56.79
CA THR A 304 -31.69 48.38 57.28
C THR A 304 -31.94 47.55 58.54
N ALA A 305 -31.39 46.33 58.59
CA ALA A 305 -31.37 45.49 59.78
C ALA A 305 -30.54 46.09 60.93
N ASP A 306 -29.38 46.71 60.63
CA ASP A 306 -28.50 47.35 61.62
C ASP A 306 -29.09 48.65 62.21
N ARG A 307 -30.01 49.32 61.49
CA ARG A 307 -30.80 50.45 62.01
C ARG A 307 -31.97 50.03 62.90
N LEU A 308 -32.38 48.78 62.81
CA LEU A 308 -33.34 48.16 63.72
C LEU A 308 -32.56 47.37 64.77
N GLY A 309 -31.74 48.08 65.56
CA GLY A 309 -31.19 47.52 66.80
C GLY A 309 -32.33 47.09 67.73
N PRO A 310 -32.10 46.11 68.62
CA PRO A 310 -33.16 45.45 69.36
C PRO A 310 -33.71 46.44 70.39
N ASP A 311 -34.87 47.03 70.10
CA ASP A 311 -35.57 47.80 71.10
C ASP A 311 -37.05 47.41 71.12
N GLN A 312 -37.45 47.08 72.35
CA GLN A 312 -38.80 47.08 72.93
C GLN A 312 -39.45 45.71 73.23
N PRO A 313 -40.32 45.65 74.26
CA PRO A 313 -39.95 45.14 75.58
C PRO A 313 -40.84 43.92 75.92
N GLU A 314 -40.52 43.14 76.96
CA GLU A 314 -41.49 42.17 77.46
C GLU A 314 -42.57 42.86 78.31
N PRO A 315 -43.88 42.75 77.97
CA PRO A 315 -44.95 43.12 78.87
C PRO A 315 -45.35 41.91 79.73
N GLY A 316 -45.67 42.21 80.98
CA GLY A 316 -45.87 41.24 82.05
C GLY A 316 -46.90 40.15 81.80
N ALA A 317 -46.54 38.93 82.20
CA ALA A 317 -47.48 37.89 82.57
C ALA A 317 -47.82 38.04 84.06
N ALA A 318 -48.87 38.80 84.36
CA ALA A 318 -49.62 38.66 85.61
C ALA A 318 -50.48 37.40 85.55
N GLY A 319 -50.54 36.68 86.66
CA GLY A 319 -51.22 35.39 86.78
C GLY A 319 -52.75 35.44 86.76
N GLY A 320 -53.32 34.24 86.78
CA GLY A 320 -54.77 34.02 86.90
C GLY A 320 -55.13 32.54 86.81
N THR A 321 -55.04 31.86 87.97
CA THR A 321 -55.76 30.65 88.44
C THR A 321 -55.74 29.36 87.64
#